data_AF-A0A3B0VPC4-F1
#
_entry.id   AF-A0A3B0VPC4-F1
#
_cell.length_a   1.000
_cell.length_b   1.000
_cell.length_c   1.000
_cell.angle_alpha   90.00
_cell.angle_beta   90.00
_cell.angle_gamma   90.00
#
_symmetry.space_group_name_H-M   'P 1'
#
loop_
_entity.id
_entity.type
_entity.pdbx_description
1 polymer ?
#
loop_
_entity_poly.entity_id
_entity_poly.type
_entity_poly.pdbx_seq_one_letter_code
_entity_poly.pdbx_strand_id
1 'polypeptide(L)'
;MDAILQFGLDASRWLQTTLPQLESFFQFISTLGIEEFYLALLPLVYWSVHKEAGRTFAYVFLLTNVFNPLLKHGFRGPRPFWLDPTLEKAFESSYGVPSGHVQGATITYLFFASWLRKRWAWLLAVVMIVLMVVSRVYLGVHFVHDVLAGLIVAALVLVGYLVWQRRYMDSFGKRILGQRLLTVITIPILFTAVYITMRLIIGEPDSSVEWAAFIPDAELSGVESFVTAVASLLGAGIGLVLEKSRVRFLVDGPLWQRILRYLLGLVVAVAIWAGLGQLFPDEPLWLALPLRLLRYTLLTLWVTYYAPWLFVKLKLAQAEPDPGINLSLS
;
A
#
# COMPACT_ATOMS: atom_id res chain seq x y z
N MET A 1 33.49 1.46 6.49
CA MET A 1 32.19 1.77 5.85
C MET A 1 32.22 1.29 4.41
N ASP A 2 31.19 0.56 3.96
CA ASP A 2 31.00 0.19 2.54
C ASP A 2 30.93 1.47 1.66
N ALA A 3 31.57 1.46 0.49
CA ALA A 3 31.58 2.57 -0.45
C ALA A 3 30.17 2.99 -0.88
N ILE A 4 29.22 2.04 -0.97
CA ILE A 4 27.83 2.33 -1.33
C ILE A 4 27.12 3.14 -0.23
N LEU A 5 27.36 2.80 1.04
CA LEU A 5 26.78 3.51 2.18
C LEU A 5 27.38 4.91 2.29
N GLN A 6 28.70 5.03 2.13
CA GLN A 6 29.39 6.32 2.15
C GLN A 6 28.85 7.27 1.07
N PHE A 7 28.72 6.78 -0.16
CA PHE A 7 28.12 7.56 -1.26
C PHE A 7 26.72 8.06 -0.92
N GLY A 8 25.89 7.22 -0.28
CA GLY A 8 24.53 7.61 0.09
C GLY A 8 24.45 8.60 1.27
N LEU A 9 25.37 8.52 2.23
CA LEU A 9 25.53 9.53 3.29
C LEU A 9 25.92 10.88 2.67
N ASP A 10 26.90 10.87 1.76
CA ASP A 10 27.39 12.09 1.11
C ASP A 10 26.31 12.70 0.21
N ALA A 11 25.51 11.90 -0.49
CA ALA A 11 24.37 12.37 -1.26
C ALA A 11 23.32 13.07 -0.39
N SER A 12 22.97 12.47 0.75
CA SER A 12 22.00 13.04 1.71
C SER A 12 22.52 14.35 2.30
N ARG A 13 23.79 14.36 2.75
CA ARG A 13 24.45 15.55 3.29
C ARG A 13 24.55 16.67 2.26
N TRP A 14 24.93 16.34 1.03
CA TRP A 14 25.01 17.30 -0.07
C TRP A 14 23.65 17.95 -0.37
N LEU A 15 22.58 17.15 -0.42
CA LEU A 15 21.21 17.66 -0.61
C LEU A 15 20.78 18.61 0.51
N GLN A 16 20.99 18.21 1.77
CA GLN A 16 20.59 19.01 2.94
C GLN A 16 21.40 20.31 3.06
N THR A 17 22.69 20.28 2.75
CA THR A 17 23.57 21.47 2.81
C THR A 17 23.39 22.41 1.63
N THR A 18 23.12 21.89 0.43
CA THR A 18 22.94 22.69 -0.78
C THR A 18 21.55 23.32 -0.85
N LEU A 19 20.52 22.62 -0.36
CA LEU A 19 19.12 23.01 -0.49
C LEU A 19 18.37 23.04 0.85
N PRO A 20 18.91 23.65 1.93
CA PRO A 20 18.32 23.60 3.27
C PRO A 20 16.90 24.17 3.33
N GLN A 21 16.58 25.15 2.47
CA GLN A 21 15.27 25.78 2.37
C GLN A 21 14.15 24.85 1.86
N LEU A 22 14.49 23.67 1.31
CA LEU A 22 13.52 22.73 0.76
C LEU A 22 13.05 21.67 1.76
N GLU A 23 13.49 21.73 3.03
CA GLU A 23 13.12 20.73 4.04
C GLU A 23 11.60 20.55 4.17
N SER A 24 10.85 21.63 4.41
CA SER A 24 9.39 21.56 4.54
C SER A 24 8.70 21.10 3.25
N PHE A 25 9.26 21.44 2.09
CA PHE A 25 8.75 20.96 0.81
C PHE A 25 8.92 19.45 0.68
N PHE A 26 10.10 18.91 0.99
CA PHE A 26 10.33 17.46 0.92
C PHE A 26 9.60 16.68 2.01
N GLN A 27 9.38 17.26 3.19
CA GLN A 27 8.47 16.71 4.19
C GLN A 27 7.05 16.61 3.63
N PHE A 28 6.53 17.67 2.99
CA PHE A 28 5.23 17.64 2.34
C PHE A 28 5.16 16.57 1.24
N ILE A 29 6.15 16.50 0.35
CA ILE A 29 6.20 15.45 -0.68
C ILE A 29 6.16 14.05 -0.03
N SER A 30 6.87 13.86 1.08
CA SER A 30 6.85 12.59 1.81
C SER A 30 5.46 12.24 2.36
N THR A 31 4.63 13.21 2.74
CA THR A 31 3.25 12.94 3.18
C THR A 31 2.38 12.34 2.09
N LEU A 32 2.74 12.45 0.82
CA LEU A 32 2.04 11.79 -0.29
C LEU A 32 2.38 10.29 -0.41
N GLY A 33 3.29 9.79 0.43
CA GLY A 33 3.70 8.39 0.48
C GLY A 33 3.30 7.64 1.76
N ILE A 34 2.57 8.29 2.68
CA ILE A 34 2.13 7.69 3.95
C ILE A 34 0.82 6.92 3.79
N GLU A 35 0.52 6.05 4.77
CA GLU A 35 -0.66 5.19 4.76
C GLU A 35 -1.98 5.99 4.72
N GLU A 36 -2.05 7.11 5.45
CA GLU A 36 -3.22 7.98 5.55
C GLU A 36 -3.60 8.58 4.20
N PHE A 37 -2.60 8.97 3.40
CA PHE A 37 -2.83 9.46 2.04
C PHE A 37 -3.48 8.37 1.17
N TYR A 38 -3.02 7.13 1.27
CA TYR A 38 -3.59 6.02 0.50
C TYR A 38 -4.94 5.55 1.04
N LEU A 39 -5.16 5.63 2.36
CA LEU A 39 -6.47 5.41 2.99
C LEU A 39 -7.51 6.43 2.51
N ALA A 40 -7.09 7.64 2.15
CA ALA A 40 -7.96 8.64 1.53
C ALA A 40 -8.11 8.45 0.01
N LEU A 41 -7.00 8.17 -0.71
CA LEU A 41 -6.97 8.11 -2.17
C LEU A 41 -7.66 6.86 -2.73
N LEU A 42 -7.41 5.68 -2.15
CA LEU A 42 -7.95 4.42 -2.67
C LEU A 42 -9.48 4.41 -2.66
N PRO A 43 -10.16 4.76 -1.55
CA PRO A 43 -11.62 4.82 -1.54
C PRO A 43 -12.16 5.97 -2.38
N LEU A 44 -11.43 7.10 -2.51
CA LEU A 44 -11.85 8.20 -3.39
C LEU A 44 -12.02 7.71 -4.82
N VAL A 45 -11.01 6.98 -5.33
CA VAL A 45 -11.07 6.46 -6.70
C VAL A 45 -12.12 5.37 -6.83
N TYR A 46 -12.15 4.42 -5.89
CA TYR A 46 -13.06 3.26 -5.94
C TYR A 46 -14.52 3.65 -5.77
N TRP A 47 -14.85 4.46 -4.77
CA TRP A 47 -16.22 4.87 -4.49
C TRP A 47 -16.65 6.02 -5.34
N SER A 48 -15.79 6.97 -5.69
CA SER A 48 -16.26 8.27 -6.15
C SER A 48 -15.71 8.71 -7.48
N VAL A 49 -14.71 8.06 -8.09
CA VAL A 49 -14.21 8.45 -9.43
C VAL A 49 -14.52 7.40 -10.48
N HIS A 50 -14.01 6.18 -10.30
CA HIS A 50 -14.15 5.10 -11.27
C HIS A 50 -13.91 3.75 -10.60
N LYS A 51 -14.97 2.97 -10.42
CA LYS A 51 -14.95 1.68 -9.67
C LYS A 51 -13.89 0.73 -10.16
N GLU A 52 -13.87 0.45 -11.46
CA GLU A 52 -12.95 -0.55 -12.01
C GLU A 52 -11.48 -0.12 -11.91
N ALA A 53 -11.18 1.16 -12.11
CA ALA A 53 -9.84 1.71 -11.94
C ALA A 53 -9.43 1.68 -10.46
N GLY A 54 -10.32 2.07 -9.54
CA GLY A 54 -10.07 2.02 -8.10
C GLY A 54 -9.88 0.59 -7.58
N ARG A 55 -10.65 -0.37 -8.09
CA ARG A 55 -10.49 -1.80 -7.77
C ARG A 55 -9.12 -2.30 -8.21
N THR A 56 -8.74 -2.04 -9.46
CA THR A 56 -7.43 -2.44 -9.97
C THR A 56 -6.29 -1.78 -9.21
N PHE A 57 -6.40 -0.47 -8.98
CA PHE A 57 -5.40 0.28 -8.23
C PHE A 57 -5.22 -0.29 -6.82
N ALA A 58 -6.32 -0.55 -6.10
CA ALA A 58 -6.29 -1.16 -4.77
C ALA A 58 -5.58 -2.52 -4.78
N TYR A 59 -5.90 -3.41 -5.71
CA TYR A 59 -5.24 -4.71 -5.79
C TYR A 59 -3.73 -4.59 -6.04
N VAL A 60 -3.31 -3.77 -7.00
CA VAL A 60 -1.88 -3.61 -7.35
C VAL A 60 -1.12 -2.93 -6.21
N PHE A 61 -1.73 -1.92 -5.58
CA PHE A 61 -1.15 -1.20 -4.46
C PHE A 61 -0.98 -2.11 -3.23
N LEU A 62 -2.02 -2.86 -2.86
CA LEU A 62 -1.94 -3.78 -1.73
C LEU A 62 -0.96 -4.94 -1.99
N LEU A 63 -0.90 -5.42 -3.24
CA LEU A 63 0.06 -6.46 -3.62
C LEU A 63 1.50 -5.98 -3.49
N THR A 64 1.85 -4.77 -3.96
CA THR A 64 3.20 -4.24 -3.76
C THR A 64 3.53 -4.02 -2.29
N ASN A 65 2.51 -3.70 -1.47
CA ASN A 65 2.72 -3.43 -0.06
C ASN A 65 3.07 -4.71 0.72
N VAL A 66 2.72 -5.90 0.21
CA VAL A 66 3.18 -7.18 0.78
C VAL A 66 4.65 -7.44 0.47
N PHE A 67 5.12 -7.09 -0.73
CA PHE A 67 6.53 -7.27 -1.12
C PHE A 67 7.48 -6.38 -0.31
N ASN A 68 7.06 -5.19 0.14
CA ASN A 68 7.94 -4.27 0.86
C ASN A 68 8.49 -4.87 2.18
N PRO A 69 7.67 -5.24 3.18
CA PRO A 69 8.17 -5.81 4.43
C PRO A 69 8.82 -7.19 4.24
N LEU A 70 8.38 -7.97 3.24
CA LEU A 70 9.03 -9.23 2.86
C LEU A 70 10.49 -8.98 2.44
N LEU A 71 10.72 -8.06 1.51
CA LEU A 71 12.07 -7.74 1.03
C LEU A 71 12.90 -6.99 2.06
N LYS A 72 12.28 -6.13 2.89
CA LYS A 72 12.95 -5.46 4.03
C LYS A 72 13.56 -6.45 4.99
N HIS A 73 12.84 -7.51 5.33
CA HIS A 73 13.36 -8.59 6.16
C HIS A 73 14.50 -9.36 5.47
N GLY A 74 14.53 -9.40 4.14
CA GLY A 74 15.58 -10.10 3.38
C GLY A 74 16.89 -9.34 3.31
N PHE A 75 16.80 -8.03 3.07
CA PHE A 75 17.97 -7.19 2.92
C PHE A 75 18.50 -6.66 4.24
N ARG A 76 17.63 -6.40 5.23
CA ARG A 76 17.99 -5.81 6.54
C ARG A 76 18.94 -4.61 6.44
N GLY A 77 18.77 -3.78 5.41
CA GLY A 77 19.64 -2.64 5.15
C GLY A 77 19.45 -1.52 6.19
N PRO A 78 20.52 -0.86 6.65
CA PRO A 78 20.42 0.28 7.56
C PRO A 78 19.80 1.50 6.88
N ARG A 79 19.56 2.56 7.66
CA ARG A 79 19.19 3.89 7.14
C ARG A 79 20.35 4.88 7.28
N PRO A 80 20.39 5.96 6.48
CA PRO A 80 21.42 6.99 6.61
C PRO A 80 21.51 7.55 8.04
N PHE A 81 20.38 7.90 8.67
CA PHE A 81 20.38 8.45 10.02
C PHE A 81 20.79 7.46 11.12
N TRP A 82 20.77 6.16 10.85
CA TRP A 82 21.29 5.15 11.80
C TRP A 82 22.81 5.14 11.86
N LEU A 83 23.48 5.65 10.82
CA LEU A 83 24.94 5.77 10.74
C LEU A 83 25.41 7.20 11.03
N ASP A 84 24.63 8.19 10.64
CA ASP A 84 24.88 9.61 10.90
C ASP A 84 23.60 10.31 11.38
N PRO A 85 23.38 10.41 12.70
CA PRO A 85 22.17 11.01 13.28
C PRO A 85 21.94 12.47 12.85
N THR A 86 22.97 13.18 12.38
CA THR A 86 22.82 14.58 11.95
C THR A 86 21.97 14.72 10.68
N LEU A 87 21.77 13.61 9.95
CA LEU A 87 20.97 13.55 8.73
C LEU A 87 19.47 13.33 9.00
N GLU A 88 19.05 13.09 10.24
CA GLU A 88 17.66 12.78 10.59
C GLU A 88 16.73 13.99 10.40
N LYS A 89 15.94 13.99 9.32
CA LYS A 89 14.90 15.01 9.05
C LYS A 89 13.48 14.45 9.04
N ALA A 90 13.37 13.13 9.14
CA ALA A 90 12.14 12.37 9.32
C ALA A 90 12.49 11.05 10.03
N PHE A 91 11.52 10.48 10.75
CA PHE A 91 11.71 9.26 11.51
C PHE A 91 11.08 8.06 10.81
N GLU A 92 11.77 6.91 10.84
CA GLU A 92 11.32 5.64 10.30
C GLU A 92 11.92 4.47 11.09
N SER A 93 11.09 3.58 11.62
CA SER A 93 11.53 2.47 12.48
C SER A 93 11.97 1.20 11.73
N SER A 94 11.41 0.92 10.56
CA SER A 94 11.71 -0.30 9.79
C SER A 94 13.03 -0.22 9.01
N TYR A 95 13.59 -1.34 8.53
CA TYR A 95 14.77 -1.36 7.64
C TYR A 95 14.66 -0.47 6.40
N GLY A 96 15.79 -0.05 5.82
CA GLY A 96 15.86 0.88 4.69
C GLY A 96 15.44 0.29 3.34
N VAL A 97 15.98 -0.87 2.97
CA VAL A 97 15.82 -1.43 1.61
C VAL A 97 14.65 -2.42 1.54
N PRO A 98 13.69 -2.30 0.59
CA PRO A 98 13.45 -1.18 -0.33
C PRO A 98 12.59 -0.06 0.27
N SER A 99 12.62 1.12 -0.36
CA SER A 99 11.78 2.26 0.07
C SER A 99 10.30 2.07 -0.29
N GLY A 100 9.45 1.95 0.74
CA GLY A 100 8.00 1.80 0.60
C GLY A 100 7.31 3.03 0.01
N HIS A 101 7.75 4.24 0.39
CA HIS A 101 7.23 5.50 -0.15
C HIS A 101 7.46 5.59 -1.67
N VAL A 102 8.66 5.23 -2.13
CA VAL A 102 8.98 5.22 -3.57
C VAL A 102 8.21 4.12 -4.29
N GLN A 103 8.04 2.94 -3.70
CA GLN A 103 7.19 1.88 -4.27
C GLN A 103 5.75 2.35 -4.46
N GLY A 104 5.15 2.90 -3.41
CA GLY A 104 3.77 3.39 -3.41
C GLY A 104 3.55 4.50 -4.43
N ALA A 105 4.44 5.51 -4.44
CA ALA A 105 4.38 6.60 -5.42
C ALA A 105 4.51 6.07 -6.86
N THR A 106 5.47 5.18 -7.12
CA THR A 106 5.70 4.62 -8.45
C THR A 106 4.48 3.88 -8.97
N ILE A 107 3.89 2.99 -8.18
CA ILE A 107 2.66 2.30 -8.58
C ILE A 107 1.51 3.26 -8.80
N THR A 108 1.32 4.21 -7.89
CA THR A 108 0.23 5.19 -7.97
C THR A 108 0.31 6.02 -9.25
N TYR A 109 1.44 6.67 -9.47
CA TYR A 109 1.58 7.61 -10.57
C TYR A 109 1.66 6.93 -11.93
N LEU A 110 2.38 5.80 -12.05
CA LEU A 110 2.40 5.04 -13.30
C LEU A 110 1.04 4.40 -13.62
N PHE A 111 0.33 3.90 -12.61
CA PHE A 111 -1.02 3.37 -12.80
C PHE A 111 -1.96 4.44 -13.36
N PHE A 112 -2.04 5.62 -12.71
CA PHE A 112 -2.93 6.69 -13.18
C PHE A 112 -2.50 7.28 -14.52
N ALA A 113 -1.20 7.40 -14.80
CA ALA A 113 -0.72 7.80 -16.13
C ALA A 113 -1.17 6.82 -17.22
N SER A 114 -1.08 5.52 -16.94
CA SER A 114 -1.52 4.46 -17.86
C SER A 114 -3.04 4.43 -18.06
N TRP A 115 -3.81 4.75 -17.01
CA TRP A 115 -5.26 4.81 -17.05
C TRP A 115 -5.78 6.04 -17.81
N LEU A 116 -5.22 7.22 -17.53
CA LEU A 116 -5.60 8.49 -18.18
C LEU A 116 -5.14 8.56 -19.64
N ARG A 117 -4.02 7.91 -19.99
CA ARG A 117 -3.43 7.89 -21.35
C ARG A 117 -3.16 9.28 -21.93
N LYS A 118 -2.89 10.27 -21.08
CA LYS A 118 -2.55 11.64 -21.51
C LYS A 118 -1.05 11.89 -21.33
N ARG A 119 -0.42 12.57 -22.29
CA ARG A 119 1.02 12.91 -22.23
C ARG A 119 1.39 13.68 -20.96
N TRP A 120 0.54 14.62 -20.54
CA TRP A 120 0.73 15.37 -19.30
C TRP A 120 0.69 14.49 -18.05
N ALA A 121 -0.10 13.41 -18.04
CA ALA A 121 -0.19 12.49 -16.90
C ALA A 121 1.09 11.65 -16.74
N TRP A 122 1.71 11.27 -17.85
CA TRP A 122 3.04 10.63 -17.84
C TRP A 122 4.13 11.58 -17.35
N LEU A 123 4.11 12.84 -17.78
CA LEU A 123 5.03 13.86 -17.27
C LEU A 123 4.85 14.05 -15.76
N LEU A 124 3.62 14.23 -15.30
CA LEU A 124 3.30 14.34 -13.87
C LEU A 124 3.79 13.11 -13.11
N ALA A 125 3.61 11.92 -13.66
CA ALA A 125 4.06 10.70 -13.00
C ALA A 125 5.57 10.67 -12.80
N VAL A 126 6.35 10.97 -13.84
CA VAL A 126 7.82 11.05 -13.75
C VAL A 126 8.23 12.10 -12.72
N VAL A 127 7.64 13.29 -12.77
CA VAL A 127 7.96 14.38 -11.83
C VAL A 127 7.69 13.95 -10.39
N MET A 128 6.50 13.40 -10.10
CA MET A 128 6.16 13.02 -8.73
C MET A 128 6.99 11.85 -8.20
N ILE A 129 7.37 10.90 -9.05
CA ILE A 129 8.26 9.80 -8.67
C ILE A 129 9.66 10.34 -8.35
N VAL A 130 10.20 11.22 -9.19
CA VAL A 130 11.51 11.85 -8.94
C VAL A 130 11.47 12.68 -7.66
N LEU A 131 10.42 13.47 -7.43
CA LEU A 131 10.24 14.25 -6.21
C LEU A 131 10.18 13.34 -4.97
N MET A 132 9.48 12.21 -5.03
CA MET A 132 9.44 11.25 -3.94
C MET A 132 10.84 10.64 -3.70
N VAL A 133 11.54 10.20 -4.75
CA VAL A 133 12.90 9.66 -4.65
C VAL A 133 13.84 10.65 -3.96
N VAL A 134 13.86 11.90 -4.42
CA VAL A 134 14.72 12.95 -3.85
C VAL A 134 14.29 13.27 -2.42
N SER A 135 12.99 13.35 -2.13
CA SER A 135 12.46 13.55 -0.77
C SER A 135 13.03 12.53 0.21
N ARG A 136 13.01 11.24 -0.14
CA ARG A 136 13.46 10.17 0.77
C ARG A 136 14.96 10.17 1.05
N VAL A 137 15.79 10.57 0.07
CA VAL A 137 17.24 10.74 0.26
C VAL A 137 17.52 12.04 1.02
N TYR A 138 16.86 13.14 0.65
CA TYR A 138 16.97 14.43 1.34
C TYR A 138 16.65 14.30 2.83
N LEU A 139 15.59 13.57 3.17
CA LEU A 139 15.15 13.43 4.57
C LEU A 139 16.04 12.50 5.42
N GLY A 140 17.09 11.91 4.84
CA GLY A 140 18.05 11.06 5.55
C GLY A 140 17.50 9.68 5.94
N VAL A 141 16.34 9.29 5.41
CA VAL A 141 15.66 8.04 5.76
C VAL A 141 15.95 6.89 4.79
N HIS A 142 16.49 7.16 3.62
CA HIS A 142 16.83 6.14 2.63
C HIS A 142 18.12 6.45 1.88
N PHE A 143 18.90 5.41 1.59
CA PHE A 143 19.99 5.51 0.63
C PHE A 143 19.48 5.49 -0.82
N VAL A 144 20.34 5.88 -1.75
CA VAL A 144 20.05 5.87 -3.20
C VAL A 144 19.70 4.46 -3.69
N HIS A 145 20.33 3.41 -3.17
CA HIS A 145 20.02 2.04 -3.56
C HIS A 145 18.65 1.57 -3.03
N ASP A 146 18.20 2.04 -1.86
CA ASP A 146 16.86 1.72 -1.31
C ASP A 146 15.75 2.22 -2.23
N VAL A 147 15.88 3.46 -2.73
CA VAL A 147 14.89 4.10 -3.59
C VAL A 147 14.90 3.50 -5.00
N LEU A 148 16.08 3.13 -5.52
CA LEU A 148 16.19 2.37 -6.77
C LEU A 148 15.58 0.98 -6.65
N ALA A 149 15.83 0.26 -5.54
CA ALA A 149 15.21 -1.02 -5.26
C ALA A 149 13.68 -0.87 -5.19
N GLY A 150 13.18 0.20 -4.57
CA GLY A 150 11.75 0.51 -4.55
C GLY A 150 11.15 0.70 -5.95
N LEU A 151 11.83 1.44 -6.83
CA LEU A 151 11.41 1.60 -8.23
C LEU A 151 11.33 0.25 -8.96
N ILE A 152 12.35 -0.58 -8.81
CA ILE A 152 12.44 -1.90 -9.44
C ILE A 152 11.30 -2.80 -8.97
N VAL A 153 11.06 -2.89 -7.66
CA VAL A 153 9.98 -3.74 -7.12
C VAL A 153 8.62 -3.27 -7.62
N ALA A 154 8.35 -1.97 -7.60
CA ALA A 154 7.09 -1.42 -8.14
C ALA A 154 6.90 -1.74 -9.64
N ALA A 155 7.96 -1.60 -10.44
CA ALA A 155 7.94 -1.94 -11.86
C ALA A 155 7.68 -3.43 -12.10
N LEU A 156 8.34 -4.32 -11.34
CA LEU A 156 8.13 -5.77 -11.42
C LEU A 156 6.70 -6.16 -11.05
N VAL A 157 6.13 -5.56 -9.98
CA VAL A 157 4.74 -5.80 -9.59
C VAL A 157 3.77 -5.32 -10.68
N LEU A 158 4.00 -4.14 -11.28
CA LEU A 158 3.17 -3.65 -12.39
C LEU A 158 3.24 -4.55 -13.61
N VAL A 159 4.44 -4.96 -14.03
CA VAL A 159 4.64 -5.88 -15.15
C VAL A 159 3.97 -7.22 -14.86
N GLY A 160 4.17 -7.77 -13.66
CA GLY A 160 3.51 -9.00 -13.20
C GLY A 160 1.99 -8.89 -13.24
N TYR A 161 1.43 -7.77 -12.79
CA TYR A 161 0.00 -7.50 -12.88
C TYR A 161 -0.48 -7.44 -14.34
N LEU A 162 0.22 -6.74 -15.22
CA LEU A 162 -0.16 -6.67 -16.65
C LEU A 162 -0.08 -8.03 -17.34
N VAL A 163 0.92 -8.83 -17.00
CA VAL A 163 1.09 -10.22 -17.45
C VAL A 163 -0.10 -11.06 -16.99
N TRP A 164 -0.48 -10.94 -15.72
CA TRP A 164 -1.61 -11.66 -15.13
C TRP A 164 -2.94 -11.21 -15.73
N GLN A 165 -3.13 -9.90 -15.89
CA GLN A 165 -4.33 -9.31 -16.47
C GLN A 165 -4.57 -9.84 -17.89
N ARG A 166 -3.54 -9.89 -18.73
CA ARG A 166 -3.65 -10.37 -20.12
C ARG A 166 -3.89 -11.87 -20.23
N ARG A 167 -3.36 -12.68 -19.30
CA ARG A 167 -3.34 -14.15 -19.42
C ARG A 167 -4.43 -14.85 -18.62
N TYR A 168 -4.81 -14.31 -17.47
CA TYR A 168 -5.61 -15.04 -16.47
C TYR A 168 -6.87 -14.30 -16.01
N MET A 169 -7.01 -12.98 -16.25
CA MET A 169 -8.16 -12.21 -15.76
C MET A 169 -9.51 -12.77 -16.23
N ASP A 170 -9.63 -13.08 -17.52
CA ASP A 170 -10.88 -13.59 -18.09
C ASP A 170 -11.25 -14.95 -17.51
N SER A 171 -10.27 -15.86 -17.43
CA SER A 171 -10.43 -17.17 -16.81
C SER A 171 -10.78 -17.06 -15.33
N PHE A 172 -10.18 -16.13 -14.60
CA PHE A 172 -10.51 -15.85 -13.20
C PHE A 172 -11.93 -15.32 -13.04
N GLY A 173 -12.36 -14.42 -13.93
CA GLY A 173 -13.72 -13.85 -13.94
C GLY A 173 -14.81 -14.88 -14.14
N LYS A 174 -14.54 -15.95 -14.91
CA LYS A 174 -15.46 -17.06 -15.19
C LYS A 174 -15.57 -18.08 -14.04
N ARG A 175 -14.70 -18.03 -13.03
CA ARG A 175 -14.74 -18.95 -11.88
C ARG A 175 -15.96 -18.71 -11.00
N ILE A 176 -16.49 -19.79 -10.42
CA ILE A 176 -17.56 -19.68 -9.41
C ILE A 176 -17.08 -18.90 -8.19
N LEU A 177 -18.02 -18.33 -7.42
CA LEU A 177 -17.70 -17.49 -6.26
C LEU A 177 -16.71 -18.16 -5.29
N GLY A 178 -16.96 -19.43 -4.93
CA GLY A 178 -16.09 -20.18 -4.02
C GLY A 178 -14.64 -20.29 -4.50
N GLN A 179 -14.41 -20.51 -5.80
CA GLN A 179 -13.06 -20.58 -6.36
C GLN A 179 -12.34 -19.22 -6.39
N ARG A 180 -13.09 -18.13 -6.61
CA ARG A 180 -12.54 -16.77 -6.54
C ARG A 180 -12.14 -16.43 -5.11
N LEU A 181 -13.01 -16.72 -4.14
CA LEU A 181 -12.73 -16.56 -2.72
C LEU A 181 -11.52 -17.39 -2.28
N LEU A 182 -11.47 -18.66 -2.68
CA LEU A 182 -10.32 -19.53 -2.39
C LEU A 182 -9.02 -18.91 -2.92
N THR A 183 -9.02 -18.42 -4.16
CA THR A 183 -7.82 -17.79 -4.75
C THR A 183 -7.35 -16.57 -3.94
N VAL A 184 -8.25 -15.66 -3.58
CA VAL A 184 -7.87 -14.43 -2.84
C VAL A 184 -7.50 -14.71 -1.38
N ILE A 185 -7.93 -15.83 -0.80
CA ILE A 185 -7.51 -16.29 0.54
C ILE A 185 -6.16 -17.00 0.47
N THR A 186 -5.95 -17.86 -0.54
CA THR A 186 -4.70 -18.61 -0.70
C THR A 186 -3.51 -17.68 -0.94
N ILE A 187 -3.66 -16.58 -1.67
CA ILE A 187 -2.54 -15.66 -1.97
C ILE A 187 -1.88 -15.08 -0.69
N PRO A 188 -2.61 -14.43 0.24
CA PRO A 188 -2.04 -13.98 1.51
C PRO A 188 -1.44 -15.11 2.36
N ILE A 189 -2.03 -16.31 2.35
CA ILE A 189 -1.49 -17.47 3.06
C ILE A 189 -0.14 -17.89 2.46
N LEU A 190 -0.02 -17.93 1.14
CA LEU A 190 1.25 -18.23 0.47
C LEU A 190 2.33 -17.19 0.79
N PHE A 191 1.99 -15.90 0.77
CA PHE A 191 2.94 -14.86 1.19
C PHE A 191 3.36 -15.04 2.65
N THR A 192 2.42 -15.37 3.53
CA THR A 192 2.71 -15.64 4.95
C THR A 192 3.65 -16.83 5.11
N ALA A 193 3.42 -17.92 4.37
CA ALA A 193 4.30 -19.07 4.37
C ALA A 193 5.70 -18.70 3.88
N VAL A 194 5.82 -17.95 2.78
CA VAL A 194 7.11 -17.47 2.26
C VAL A 194 7.83 -16.61 3.30
N TYR A 195 7.14 -15.68 3.96
CA TYR A 195 7.72 -14.83 5.00
C TYR A 195 8.24 -15.63 6.20
N ILE A 196 7.47 -16.61 6.68
CA ILE A 196 7.88 -17.49 7.77
C ILE A 196 9.09 -18.33 7.34
N THR A 197 9.06 -18.95 6.17
CA THR A 197 10.18 -19.73 5.64
C THR A 197 11.43 -18.88 5.51
N MET A 198 11.29 -17.65 5.02
CA MET A 198 12.39 -16.70 4.89
C MET A 198 12.99 -16.33 6.25
N ARG A 199 12.15 -16.07 7.27
CA ARG A 199 12.61 -15.86 8.66
C ARG A 199 13.38 -17.06 9.20
N LEU A 200 12.90 -18.28 8.93
CA LEU A 200 13.56 -19.50 9.38
C LEU A 200 14.90 -19.76 8.67
N ILE A 201 15.02 -19.40 7.39
CA ILE A 201 16.25 -19.60 6.60
C ILE A 201 17.29 -18.52 6.89
N ILE A 202 16.89 -17.25 6.97
CA ILE A 202 17.81 -16.11 7.19
C ILE A 202 18.25 -16.06 8.66
N GLY A 203 17.37 -16.42 9.60
CA GLY A 203 17.67 -16.46 11.02
C GLY A 203 17.76 -15.06 11.67
N GLU A 204 18.43 -15.00 12.81
CA GLU A 204 18.58 -13.78 13.59
C GLU A 204 19.41 -12.70 12.85
N PRO A 205 19.10 -11.41 13.05
CA PRO A 205 19.86 -10.31 12.47
C PRO A 205 21.27 -10.24 13.07
N ASP A 206 22.23 -9.77 12.27
CA ASP A 206 23.60 -9.55 12.71
C ASP A 206 23.67 -8.39 13.71
N SER A 207 24.06 -8.69 14.95
CA SER A 207 24.17 -7.72 16.05
C SER A 207 25.57 -7.10 16.18
N SER A 208 26.52 -7.48 15.31
CA SER A 208 27.89 -6.93 15.32
C SER A 208 28.03 -5.60 14.58
N VAL A 209 26.98 -5.16 13.89
CA VAL A 209 26.95 -3.93 13.09
C VAL A 209 26.82 -2.67 13.95
N GLU A 210 27.34 -1.54 13.47
CA GLU A 210 27.36 -0.25 14.19
C GLU A 210 25.97 0.26 14.57
N TRP A 211 24.94 -0.12 13.81
CA TRP A 211 23.54 0.29 13.98
C TRP A 211 22.69 -0.77 14.70
N ALA A 212 23.32 -1.71 15.42
CA ALA A 212 22.63 -2.82 16.08
C ALA A 212 21.53 -2.36 17.06
N ALA A 213 21.64 -1.16 17.63
CA ALA A 213 20.63 -0.57 18.51
C ALA A 213 19.25 -0.39 17.85
N PHE A 214 19.19 -0.25 16.52
CA PHE A 214 17.93 -0.07 15.78
C PHE A 214 17.27 -1.38 15.35
N ILE A 215 17.98 -2.51 15.47
CA ILE A 215 17.52 -3.82 15.00
C ILE A 215 16.22 -4.28 15.67
N PRO A 216 16.04 -4.19 17.01
CA PRO A 216 14.82 -4.67 17.66
C PRO A 216 13.55 -3.99 17.11
N ASP A 217 13.58 -2.66 17.00
CA ASP A 217 12.46 -1.88 16.48
C ASP A 217 12.22 -2.15 14.99
N ALA A 218 13.29 -2.34 14.21
CA ALA A 218 13.20 -2.65 12.79
C ALA A 218 12.61 -4.03 12.51
N GLU A 219 12.97 -5.04 13.30
CA GLU A 219 12.41 -6.39 13.23
C GLU A 219 10.93 -6.40 13.64
N LEU A 220 10.59 -5.73 14.75
CA LEU A 220 9.19 -5.59 15.20
C LEU A 220 8.34 -4.90 14.13
N SER A 221 8.77 -3.72 13.68
CA SER A 221 8.09 -2.96 12.63
C SER A 221 7.96 -3.76 11.33
N GLY A 222 8.95 -4.61 11.02
CA GLY A 222 8.92 -5.52 9.87
C GLY A 222 7.82 -6.58 9.97
N VAL A 223 7.67 -7.24 11.12
CA VAL A 223 6.59 -8.22 11.35
C VAL A 223 5.23 -7.55 11.29
N GLU A 224 5.09 -6.42 11.98
CA GLU A 224 3.86 -5.66 12.03
C GLU A 224 3.40 -5.16 10.67
N SER A 225 4.34 -4.62 9.87
CA SER A 225 4.08 -4.17 8.49
C SER A 225 3.69 -5.34 7.59
N PHE A 226 4.34 -6.49 7.76
CA PHE A 226 3.99 -7.70 7.01
C PHE A 226 2.56 -8.16 7.30
N VAL A 227 2.20 -8.29 8.60
CA VAL A 227 0.84 -8.66 9.03
C VAL A 227 -0.20 -7.66 8.52
N THR A 228 0.09 -6.36 8.61
CA THR A 228 -0.77 -5.29 8.09
C THR A 228 -1.01 -5.44 6.58
N ALA A 229 0.03 -5.70 5.81
CA ALA A 229 -0.06 -5.83 4.36
C ALA A 229 -0.86 -7.07 3.93
N VAL A 230 -0.61 -8.24 4.52
CA VAL A 230 -1.37 -9.47 4.20
C VAL A 230 -2.83 -9.38 4.64
N ALA A 231 -3.10 -8.78 5.81
CA ALA A 231 -4.46 -8.55 6.29
C ALA A 231 -5.24 -7.60 5.37
N SER A 232 -4.59 -6.52 4.93
CA SER A 232 -5.18 -5.57 3.99
C SER A 232 -5.47 -6.22 2.63
N LEU A 233 -4.55 -7.04 2.12
CA LEU A 233 -4.75 -7.77 0.87
C LEU A 233 -5.88 -8.81 0.99
N LEU A 234 -5.97 -9.52 2.13
CA LEU A 234 -7.03 -10.49 2.42
C LEU A 234 -8.40 -9.81 2.47
N GLY A 235 -8.56 -8.78 3.29
CA GLY A 235 -9.83 -8.10 3.48
C GLY A 235 -10.31 -7.40 2.20
N ALA A 236 -9.43 -6.69 1.50
CA ALA A 236 -9.76 -6.12 0.20
C ALA A 236 -10.09 -7.19 -0.84
N GLY A 237 -9.33 -8.28 -0.87
CA GLY A 237 -9.52 -9.39 -1.81
C GLY A 237 -10.89 -10.04 -1.67
N ILE A 238 -11.28 -10.38 -0.43
CA ILE A 238 -12.61 -10.92 -0.13
C ILE A 238 -13.68 -9.88 -0.46
N GLY A 239 -13.52 -8.65 0.02
CA GLY A 239 -14.56 -7.63 -0.12
C GLY A 239 -14.84 -7.24 -1.57
N LEU A 240 -13.83 -7.14 -2.43
CA LEU A 240 -14.01 -6.86 -3.86
C LEU A 240 -14.69 -8.02 -4.62
N VAL A 241 -14.43 -9.27 -4.23
CA VAL A 241 -15.11 -10.45 -4.79
C VAL A 241 -16.57 -10.48 -4.36
N LEU A 242 -16.86 -10.18 -3.09
CA LEU A 242 -18.22 -10.12 -2.55
C LEU A 242 -19.00 -8.92 -3.13
N GLU A 243 -18.37 -7.75 -3.25
CA GLU A 243 -19.01 -6.56 -3.80
C GLU A 243 -19.46 -6.81 -5.24
N LYS A 244 -18.58 -7.35 -6.09
CA LYS A 244 -18.91 -7.68 -7.48
C LYS A 244 -20.02 -8.74 -7.61
N SER A 245 -20.20 -9.61 -6.62
CA SER A 245 -21.19 -10.70 -6.69
C SER A 245 -22.50 -10.41 -5.97
N ARG A 246 -22.51 -9.55 -4.96
CA ARG A 246 -23.67 -9.32 -4.07
C ARG A 246 -24.19 -7.89 -4.09
N VAL A 247 -23.31 -6.90 -4.18
CA VAL A 247 -23.68 -5.47 -4.08
C VAL A 247 -23.81 -4.85 -5.46
N ARG A 248 -22.82 -5.08 -6.34
CA ARG A 248 -22.73 -4.54 -7.70
C ARG A 248 -22.96 -3.03 -7.74
N PHE A 249 -22.32 -2.33 -6.82
CA PHE A 249 -22.45 -0.89 -6.65
C PHE A 249 -22.01 -0.13 -7.92
N LEU A 250 -22.72 0.93 -8.28
CA LEU A 250 -22.42 1.83 -9.40
C LEU A 250 -21.91 3.18 -8.88
N VAL A 251 -20.85 3.69 -9.51
CA VAL A 251 -20.23 4.98 -9.15
C VAL A 251 -21.02 6.18 -9.67
N ASP A 252 -21.90 5.98 -10.65
CA ASP A 252 -22.68 7.06 -11.22
C ASP A 252 -23.59 7.73 -10.19
N GLY A 253 -23.95 8.98 -10.48
CA GLY A 253 -24.77 9.82 -9.62
C GLY A 253 -24.28 11.26 -9.55
N PRO A 254 -25.13 12.18 -9.06
CA PRO A 254 -24.77 13.57 -8.87
C PRO A 254 -23.59 13.73 -7.91
N LEU A 255 -22.81 14.80 -8.11
CA LEU A 255 -21.59 15.06 -7.35
C LEU A 255 -21.81 15.05 -5.83
N TRP A 256 -22.93 15.58 -5.34
CA TRP A 256 -23.23 15.62 -3.90
C TRP A 256 -23.35 14.21 -3.29
N GLN A 257 -23.90 13.23 -4.01
CA GLN A 257 -23.97 11.83 -3.54
C GLN A 257 -22.57 11.22 -3.48
N ARG A 258 -21.73 11.52 -4.48
CA ARG A 258 -20.33 11.06 -4.56
C ARG A 258 -19.48 11.63 -3.42
N ILE A 259 -19.71 12.90 -3.05
CA ILE A 259 -19.05 13.54 -1.92
C ILE A 259 -19.55 12.94 -0.61
N LEU A 260 -20.87 12.88 -0.40
CA LEU A 260 -21.45 12.40 0.86
C LEU A 260 -21.07 10.94 1.17
N ARG A 261 -21.10 10.06 0.17
CA ARG A 261 -20.68 8.67 0.36
C ARG A 261 -19.19 8.55 0.65
N TYR A 262 -18.35 9.37 0.02
CA TYR A 262 -16.91 9.39 0.30
C TYR A 262 -16.64 9.79 1.75
N LEU A 263 -17.24 10.90 2.21
CA LEU A 263 -17.09 11.37 3.58
C LEU A 263 -17.63 10.35 4.60
N LEU A 264 -18.82 9.82 4.38
CA LEU A 264 -19.41 8.79 5.24
C LEU A 264 -18.54 7.54 5.32
N GLY A 265 -18.09 7.03 4.17
CA GLY A 265 -17.23 5.86 4.09
C GLY A 265 -15.89 6.09 4.77
N LEU A 266 -15.29 7.26 4.59
CA LEU A 266 -13.99 7.62 5.16
C LEU A 266 -14.06 7.78 6.67
N VAL A 267 -15.11 8.41 7.21
CA VAL A 267 -15.30 8.54 8.67
C VAL A 267 -15.31 7.17 9.35
N VAL A 268 -16.05 6.21 8.80
CA VAL A 268 -16.10 4.85 9.37
C VAL A 268 -14.77 4.12 9.15
N ALA A 269 -14.10 4.31 8.01
CA ALA A 269 -12.78 3.73 7.77
C ALA A 269 -11.75 4.23 8.81
N VAL A 270 -11.73 5.53 9.08
CA VAL A 270 -10.89 6.14 10.11
C VAL A 270 -11.29 5.64 11.50
N ALA A 271 -12.59 5.51 11.79
CA ALA A 271 -13.04 4.95 13.07
C ALA A 271 -12.58 3.50 13.27
N ILE A 272 -12.57 2.67 12.23
CA ILE A 272 -12.02 1.30 12.30
C ILE A 272 -10.50 1.35 12.47
N TRP A 273 -9.81 2.16 11.67
CA TRP A 273 -8.35 2.23 11.66
C TRP A 273 -7.79 2.80 12.97
N ALA A 274 -8.20 4.01 13.35
CA ALA A 274 -7.73 4.69 14.56
C ALA A 274 -8.41 4.14 15.83
N GLY A 275 -9.73 3.89 15.78
CA GLY A 275 -10.49 3.46 16.96
C GLY A 275 -10.09 2.05 17.43
N LEU A 276 -10.02 1.07 16.53
CA LEU A 276 -9.48 -0.24 16.91
C LEU A 276 -7.99 -0.18 17.22
N GLY A 277 -7.25 0.76 16.64
CA GLY A 277 -5.85 1.00 17.00
C GLY A 277 -5.65 1.47 18.43
N GLN A 278 -6.59 2.20 19.01
CA GLN A 278 -6.55 2.58 20.43
C GLN A 278 -7.05 1.48 21.37
N LEU A 279 -7.91 0.58 20.89
CA LEU A 279 -8.50 -0.49 21.69
C LEU A 279 -7.63 -1.75 21.72
N PHE A 280 -6.92 -2.05 20.64
CA PHE A 280 -6.08 -3.24 20.55
C PHE A 280 -4.71 -2.97 21.18
N PRO A 281 -4.21 -3.88 22.03
CA PRO A 281 -2.91 -3.72 22.65
C PRO A 281 -1.78 -3.95 21.64
N ASP A 282 -0.67 -3.23 21.82
CA ASP A 282 0.56 -3.42 21.05
C ASP A 282 1.42 -4.57 21.61
N GLU A 283 1.21 -4.94 22.88
CA GLU A 283 1.87 -6.07 23.53
C GLU A 283 0.92 -6.89 24.42
N PRO A 284 1.16 -8.20 24.60
CA PRO A 284 2.22 -9.00 23.99
C PRO A 284 1.92 -9.38 22.53
N LEU A 285 2.97 -9.66 21.73
CA LEU A 285 2.85 -9.89 20.28
C LEU A 285 1.90 -11.01 19.86
N TRP A 286 1.80 -12.08 20.65
CA TRP A 286 0.88 -13.18 20.35
C TRP A 286 -0.60 -12.76 20.38
N LEU A 287 -0.91 -11.66 21.06
CA LEU A 287 -2.24 -11.04 21.07
C LEU A 287 -2.32 -9.87 20.07
N ALA A 288 -1.29 -9.03 20.02
CA ALA A 288 -1.24 -7.85 19.16
C ALA A 288 -1.29 -8.20 17.66
N LEU A 289 -0.56 -9.21 17.21
CA LEU A 289 -0.49 -9.57 15.78
C LEU A 289 -1.83 -10.10 15.24
N PRO A 290 -2.54 -11.04 15.89
CA PRO A 290 -3.89 -11.45 15.46
C PRO A 290 -4.90 -10.30 15.45
N LEU A 291 -4.84 -9.40 16.44
CA LEU A 291 -5.74 -8.25 16.51
C LEU A 291 -5.42 -7.21 15.42
N ARG A 292 -4.14 -6.99 15.11
CA ARG A 292 -3.71 -6.19 13.96
C ARG A 292 -4.22 -6.79 12.65
N LEU A 293 -4.11 -8.11 12.48
CA LEU A 293 -4.68 -8.82 11.34
C LEU A 293 -6.19 -8.59 11.23
N LEU A 294 -6.92 -8.70 12.34
CA LEU A 294 -8.36 -8.43 12.39
C LEU A 294 -8.67 -6.99 11.99
N ARG A 295 -7.98 -6.00 12.59
CA ARG A 295 -8.16 -4.56 12.33
C ARG A 295 -8.08 -4.25 10.85
N TYR A 296 -6.98 -4.64 10.21
CA TYR A 296 -6.74 -4.30 8.80
C TYR A 296 -7.59 -5.10 7.82
N THR A 297 -7.96 -6.34 8.19
CA THR A 297 -8.94 -7.12 7.42
C THR A 297 -10.31 -6.44 7.47
N LEU A 298 -10.77 -6.00 8.65
CA LEU A 298 -12.04 -5.29 8.82
C LEU A 298 -12.03 -3.93 8.10
N LEU A 299 -10.93 -3.18 8.21
CA LEU A 299 -10.77 -1.89 7.53
C LEU A 299 -10.93 -2.03 6.02
N THR A 300 -10.23 -2.99 5.43
CA THR A 300 -10.26 -3.17 3.97
C THR A 300 -11.54 -3.87 3.48
N LEU A 301 -12.15 -4.75 4.28
CA LEU A 301 -13.51 -5.26 4.04
C LEU A 301 -14.56 -4.15 4.10
N TRP A 302 -14.43 -3.22 5.04
CA TRP A 302 -15.26 -2.03 5.10
C TRP A 302 -15.12 -1.23 3.81
N VAL A 303 -13.88 -0.94 3.41
CA VAL A 303 -13.60 -0.14 2.22
C VAL A 303 -14.19 -0.76 0.96
N THR A 304 -14.04 -2.07 0.80
CA THR A 304 -14.32 -2.76 -0.46
C THR A 304 -15.69 -3.40 -0.55
N TYR A 305 -16.38 -3.65 0.57
CA TYR A 305 -17.67 -4.33 0.59
C TYR A 305 -18.76 -3.60 1.37
N TYR A 306 -18.54 -3.37 2.67
CA TYR A 306 -19.61 -2.84 3.54
C TYR A 306 -19.95 -1.38 3.24
N ALA A 307 -18.97 -0.55 2.88
CA ALA A 307 -19.23 0.83 2.47
C ALA A 307 -20.06 0.88 1.17
N PRO A 308 -19.69 0.20 0.06
CA PRO A 308 -20.56 0.08 -1.11
C PRO A 308 -21.97 -0.41 -0.79
N TRP A 309 -22.11 -1.44 0.04
CA TRP A 309 -23.42 -1.95 0.48
C TRP A 309 -24.24 -0.88 1.21
N LEU A 310 -23.60 -0.14 2.12
CA LEU A 310 -24.25 0.94 2.85
C LEU A 310 -24.69 2.07 1.91
N PHE A 311 -23.87 2.44 0.94
CA PHE A 311 -24.20 3.49 -0.02
C PHE A 311 -25.45 3.15 -0.83
N VAL A 312 -25.58 1.90 -1.28
CA VAL A 312 -26.78 1.41 -1.97
C VAL A 312 -27.99 1.43 -1.03
N LYS A 313 -27.83 0.94 0.20
CA LYS A 313 -28.90 0.92 1.21
C LYS A 313 -29.43 2.32 1.56
N LEU A 314 -28.54 3.30 1.62
CA LEU A 314 -28.85 4.71 1.88
C LEU A 314 -29.26 5.50 0.63
N LYS A 315 -29.35 4.86 -0.54
CA LYS A 315 -29.65 5.51 -1.83
C LYS A 315 -28.65 6.61 -2.21
N LEU A 316 -27.40 6.49 -1.74
CA LEU A 316 -26.25 7.31 -2.16
C LEU A 316 -25.55 6.71 -3.39
N ALA A 317 -26.01 5.54 -3.83
CA ALA A 317 -25.55 4.86 -5.02
C ALA A 317 -26.62 3.88 -5.53
N GLN A 318 -26.49 3.50 -6.79
CA GLN A 318 -27.30 2.43 -7.39
C GLN A 318 -26.53 1.11 -7.41
N ALA A 319 -27.23 0.02 -7.69
CA ALA A 319 -26.65 -1.30 -7.91
C ALA A 319 -27.09 -1.84 -9.27
N GLU A 320 -26.24 -2.61 -9.94
CA GLU A 320 -26.63 -3.31 -11.15
C GLU A 320 -27.73 -4.35 -10.84
N PRO A 321 -28.69 -4.55 -11.76
CA PRO A 321 -29.72 -5.59 -11.64
C PRO A 321 -29.12 -6.98 -11.45
N ASP A 322 -29.92 -7.92 -10.92
CA ASP A 322 -29.48 -9.31 -10.84
C ASP A 322 -29.23 -9.89 -12.24
N PRO A 323 -28.10 -10.62 -12.45
CA PRO A 323 -27.85 -11.33 -13.69
C PRO A 323 -28.97 -12.34 -13.93
N GLY A 324 -29.89 -12.04 -14.85
CA GLY A 324 -31.06 -12.86 -15.16
C GLY A 324 -32.35 -12.07 -15.41
N ILE A 325 -32.42 -10.79 -15.06
CA ILE A 325 -33.58 -9.95 -15.37
C ILE A 325 -33.28 -9.12 -16.63
N ASN A 326 -33.48 -9.72 -17.81
CA ASN A 326 -33.65 -8.96 -19.04
C ASN A 326 -35.04 -8.34 -19.01
N LEU A 327 -35.16 -7.07 -18.60
CA LEU A 327 -36.37 -6.30 -18.84
C LEU A 327 -36.42 -5.96 -20.34
N SER A 328 -36.97 -6.87 -21.15
CA SER A 328 -37.49 -6.48 -22.46
C SER A 328 -38.75 -5.65 -22.22
N LEU A 329 -38.63 -4.33 -22.29
CA LEU A 329 -39.79 -3.47 -22.45
C LEU A 329 -40.28 -3.69 -23.88
N SER A 330 -41.37 -4.45 -24.01
CA SER A 330 -42.16 -4.61 -25.24
C SER A 330 -42.95 -3.35 -25.56
#